data_AF-A0A7X0SGW4-F1
#
_entry.id   AF-A0A7X0SGW4-F1
#
_cell.length_a   1.000
_cell.length_b   1.000
_cell.length_c   1.000
_cell.angle_alpha   90.00
_cell.angle_beta   90.00
_cell.angle_gamma   90.00
#
_symmetry.space_group_name_H-M   'P 1'
#
loop_
_entity.id
_entity.type
_entity.pdbx_description
1 polymer ?
#
loop_
_entity_poly.entity_id
_entity_poly.type
_entity_poly.pdbx_seq_one_letter_code
_entity_poly.pdbx_strand_id
1 'polypeptide(L)' 'MTTSKDQRHQAAGAEPIARAEDVEFSEALADEEDREARQRAAEADARAQAYEGDRP' A
#
# COMPACT_ATOMS: atom_id res chain seq x y z
N MET A 1 5.46 -41.42 11.69
CA MET A 1 5.81 -40.63 10.50
C MET A 1 5.24 -39.23 10.67
N THR A 2 5.98 -38.34 11.34
CA THR A 2 5.57 -36.94 11.52
C THR A 2 6.25 -36.11 10.44
N THR A 3 5.57 -35.91 9.32
CA THR A 3 6.10 -35.08 8.23
C THR A 3 6.17 -33.63 8.71
N SER A 4 7.40 -33.15 8.89
CA SER A 4 7.75 -31.83 9.39
C SER A 4 7.05 -30.73 8.58
N LYS A 5 6.25 -29.93 9.28
CA LYS A 5 5.52 -28.75 8.80
C LYS A 5 6.45 -27.63 8.26
N ASP A 6 7.75 -27.81 8.43
CA ASP A 6 8.85 -26.89 8.13
C ASP A 6 9.25 -26.81 6.65
N GLN A 7 8.93 -27.83 5.84
CA GLN A 7 9.34 -27.86 4.42
C GLN A 7 8.51 -26.95 3.49
N ARG A 8 7.46 -26.28 3.98
CA ARG A 8 6.61 -25.40 3.13
C ARG A 8 7.18 -23.99 2.93
N HIS A 9 8.30 -23.65 3.56
CA HIS A 9 8.91 -22.31 3.46
C HIS A 9 10.04 -22.18 2.43
N GLN A 10 10.45 -23.26 1.76
CA GLN A 10 11.67 -23.24 0.94
C GLN A 10 11.43 -23.24 -0.59
N ALA A 11 10.18 -23.09 -1.05
CA ALA A 11 9.84 -23.09 -2.48
C ALA A 11 9.26 -21.76 -2.99
N ALA A 12 9.33 -20.67 -2.23
CA ALA A 12 9.05 -19.31 -2.74
C ALA A 12 10.33 -18.75 -3.38
N GLY A 13 10.81 -19.41 -4.44
CA GLY A 13 11.99 -18.99 -5.17
C GLY A 13 11.71 -17.72 -5.97
N ALA A 14 12.12 -16.58 -5.42
CA ALA A 14 12.38 -15.33 -6.14
C ALA A 14 11.27 -14.85 -7.10
N GLU A 15 9.99 -15.02 -6.77
CA GLU A 15 8.95 -14.30 -7.50
C GLU A 15 9.08 -12.80 -7.22
N PRO A 16 9.11 -11.95 -8.27
CA PRO A 16 9.28 -10.52 -8.09
C PRO A 16 8.10 -9.99 -7.25
N ILE A 17 8.43 -9.43 -6.08
CA ILE A 17 7.46 -8.73 -5.26
C ILE A 17 7.14 -7.42 -5.96
N ALA A 18 5.86 -7.21 -6.28
CA ALA A 18 5.39 -5.96 -6.86
C ALA A 18 5.71 -4.79 -5.92
N ARG A 19 6.25 -3.73 -6.49
CA ARG A 19 6.51 -2.47 -5.81
C ARG A 19 5.30 -1.55 -5.93
N ALA A 20 5.24 -0.53 -5.08
CA ALA A 20 4.19 0.49 -5.16
C ALA A 20 4.17 1.20 -6.53
N GLU A 21 5.32 1.34 -7.19
CA GLU A 21 5.44 1.87 -8.55
C GLU A 21 4.84 0.96 -9.64
N ASP A 22 4.65 -0.33 -9.35
CA ASP A 22 4.05 -1.30 -10.28
C ASP A 22 2.50 -1.28 -10.24
N VAL A 23 1.90 -0.46 -9.36
CA VAL A 23 0.45 -0.42 -9.13
C VAL A 23 -0.08 0.99 -9.38
N GLU A 24 -0.75 1.18 -10.51
CA GLU A 24 -1.48 2.41 -10.81
C GLU A 24 -2.89 2.39 -10.21
N PHE A 25 -3.36 3.54 -9.73
CA PHE A 25 -4.74 3.63 -9.26
C PHE A 25 -5.73 3.53 -10.44
N SER A 26 -6.68 2.61 -10.33
CA SER A 26 -7.78 2.47 -11.29
C SER A 26 -9.07 3.03 -10.72
N GLU A 27 -9.53 4.17 -11.24
CA GLU A 27 -10.77 4.82 -10.81
C GLU A 27 -12.03 3.99 -11.10
N ALA A 28 -11.98 3.16 -12.14
CA ALA A 28 -13.07 2.25 -12.50
C ALA A 28 -13.20 1.05 -11.57
N LEU A 29 -12.13 0.69 -10.84
CA LEU A 29 -12.12 -0.39 -9.86
C LEU A 29 -12.28 0.11 -8.43
N ALA A 30 -12.04 1.40 -8.20
CA ALA A 30 -12.21 2.04 -6.90
C ALA A 30 -13.69 2.13 -6.53
N ASP A 31 -14.03 1.59 -5.36
CA ASP A 31 -15.34 1.80 -4.76
C ASP A 31 -15.45 3.18 -4.09
N GLU A 32 -16.59 3.45 -3.47
CA GLU A 32 -16.84 4.73 -2.81
C GLU A 32 -15.90 4.94 -1.61
N GLU A 33 -15.58 3.87 -0.88
CA GLU A 33 -14.69 3.91 0.28
C GLU A 33 -13.24 4.24 -0.13
N ASP A 34 -12.76 3.65 -1.24
CA ASP A 34 -11.46 3.94 -1.82
C ASP A 34 -11.32 5.43 -2.22
N ARG A 35 -12.39 6.02 -2.75
CA ARG A 35 -12.42 7.43 -3.15
C ARG A 35 -12.39 8.35 -1.93
N GLU A 36 -13.17 8.04 -0.90
CA GLU A 36 -13.19 8.79 0.35
C GLU A 36 -11.85 8.71 1.09
N ALA A 37 -11.24 7.53 1.14
CA ALA A 37 -9.93 7.33 1.76
C ALA A 37 -8.86 8.21 1.09
N ARG A 38 -8.86 8.27 -0.26
CA ARG A 38 -7.97 9.16 -1.01
C ARG A 38 -8.22 10.63 -0.72
N GLN A 39 -9.47 11.07 -0.70
CA GLN A 39 -9.81 12.47 -0.40
C GLN A 39 -9.31 12.86 0.98
N ARG A 40 -9.56 12.02 1.99
CA ARG A 40 -9.07 12.24 3.36
C ARG A 40 -7.55 12.26 3.44
N ALA A 41 -6.86 11.40 2.71
CA ALA A 41 -5.40 11.40 2.63
C ALA A 41 -4.88 12.71 2.03
N ALA A 42 -5.45 13.16 0.91
CA ALA A 42 -5.06 14.40 0.26
C ALA A 42 -5.30 15.64 1.14
N GLU A 43 -6.42 15.71 1.86
CA GLU A 43 -6.71 16.79 2.82
C GLU A 43 -5.73 16.78 4.01
N ALA A 44 -5.41 15.59 4.54
CA ALA A 44 -4.46 15.45 5.62
C ALA A 44 -3.06 15.88 5.19
N ASP A 45 -2.63 15.52 3.99
CA ASP A 45 -1.34 15.93 3.41
C ASP A 45 -1.30 17.43 3.15
N ALA A 46 -2.36 18.02 2.59
CA ALA A 46 -2.44 19.47 2.37
C ALA A 46 -2.33 20.23 3.69
N ARG A 47 -2.99 19.73 4.74
CA ARG A 47 -2.88 20.26 6.09
C ARG A 47 -1.45 20.10 6.62
N ALA A 48 -0.88 18.90 6.52
CA ALA A 48 0.48 18.63 7.00
C ALA A 48 1.51 19.53 6.31
N GLN A 49 1.43 19.71 4.99
CA GLN A 49 2.30 20.63 4.24
C GLN A 49 2.11 22.10 4.68
N ALA A 50 0.89 22.54 4.97
CA ALA A 50 0.66 23.87 5.51
C ALA A 50 1.31 24.07 6.89
N TYR A 51 1.31 23.04 7.75
CA TYR A 51 1.97 23.08 9.05
C TYR A 51 3.50 22.87 8.98
N GLU A 52 4.00 22.05 8.06
CA GLU A 52 5.44 21.83 7.87
C GLU A 52 6.12 23.01 7.15
N GLY A 53 5.39 23.72 6.28
CA GLY A 53 5.85 24.96 5.65
C GLY A 53 5.87 26.19 6.57
N ASP A 54 5.21 26.10 7.72
CA ASP A 54 5.14 27.12 8.79
C ASP A 54 5.94 26.71 10.04
N ARG A 55 7.00 25.91 9.85
CA ARG A 55 7.96 25.61 10.93
C ARG A 55 9.06 26.68 10.91
N PRO A 56 9.17 27.56 11.93
CA PRO A 56 10.27 28.52 12.05
C PRO A 56 11.63 27.84 12.30
#